data_AF-A0A345NVR4-F1
#
_entry.id   AF-A0A345NVR4-F1
#
_cell.length_a   1.000
_cell.length_b   1.000
_cell.length_c   1.000
_cell.angle_alpha   90.00
_cell.angle_beta   90.00
_cell.angle_gamma   90.00
#
_symmetry.space_group_name_H-M   'P 1'
#
loop_
_entity.id
_entity.type
_entity.pdbx_description
1 polymer ?
#
loop_
_entity_poly.entity_id
_entity_poly.type
_entity_poly.pdbx_seq_one_letter_code
_entity_poly.pdbx_strand_id
1 'polypeptide(L)'
;MNDETLRSAIENWEALSGTPEEFFAYESRLKRVIDEEAAVKEAELRLQEAVQKATQKANRKAKEEKIRTVQSLLALEVEMEKIAMAVEMDVQDVLAIQADMRHK
;
A
#
# COMPACT_ATOMS: atom_id res chain seq x y z
N MET A 1 -15.35 17.03 -19.75
CA MET A 1 -16.24 17.56 -20.80
C MET A 1 -15.96 16.77 -22.06
N ASN A 2 -16.92 15.99 -22.57
CA ASN A 2 -16.69 14.93 -23.59
C ASN A 2 -17.07 15.35 -25.02
N ASP A 3 -17.25 16.65 -25.28
CA ASP A 3 -17.58 17.15 -26.61
C ASP A 3 -16.30 17.62 -27.30
N GLU A 4 -15.79 16.78 -28.19
CA GLU A 4 -14.59 17.03 -28.98
C GLU A 4 -14.73 18.31 -29.82
N THR A 5 -15.95 18.62 -30.27
CA THR A 5 -16.27 19.83 -31.04
C THR A 5 -16.11 21.07 -30.18
N LEU A 6 -16.62 21.02 -28.94
CA LEU A 6 -16.53 22.11 -27.99
C LEU A 6 -15.08 22.34 -27.55
N ARG A 7 -14.31 21.26 -27.33
CA ARG A 7 -12.88 21.34 -27.02
C ARG A 7 -12.10 22.01 -28.17
N SER A 8 -12.30 21.55 -29.40
CA SER A 8 -11.62 22.12 -30.57
C SER A 8 -11.99 23.59 -30.82
N ALA A 9 -13.25 23.98 -30.59
CA ALA A 9 -13.68 25.36 -30.72
C ALA A 9 -13.03 26.29 -29.67
N ILE A 10 -12.88 25.81 -28.43
CA ILE A 10 -12.18 26.55 -27.37
C ILE A 10 -10.69 26.69 -27.70
N GLU A 11 -10.02 25.59 -28.08
CA GLU A 11 -8.60 25.60 -28.47
C GLU A 11 -8.34 26.55 -29.64
N ASN A 12 -9.18 26.53 -30.68
CA ASN A 12 -9.07 27.45 -31.82
C ASN A 12 -9.33 28.90 -31.41
N TRP A 13 -10.32 29.16 -30.55
CA TRP A 13 -10.58 30.51 -30.05
C TRP A 13 -9.41 31.03 -29.22
N GLU A 14 -8.82 30.21 -28.36
CA GLU A 14 -7.65 30.55 -27.54
C GLU A 14 -6.42 30.85 -28.41
N ALA A 15 -6.19 30.04 -29.46
CA ALA A 15 -5.12 30.25 -30.43
C ALA A 15 -5.29 31.52 -31.29
N LEU A 16 -6.54 31.95 -31.53
CA LEU A 16 -6.85 33.13 -32.33
C LEU A 16 -6.98 34.43 -31.50
N SER A 17 -7.14 34.32 -30.18
CA SER A 17 -7.46 35.46 -29.31
C SER A 17 -6.32 35.92 -28.41
N GLY A 18 -5.30 35.09 -28.17
CA GLY A 18 -4.12 35.44 -27.36
C GLY A 18 -2.85 35.61 -28.17
N THR A 19 -1.89 36.40 -27.67
CA THR A 19 -0.53 36.40 -28.22
C THR A 19 0.24 35.15 -27.76
N PRO A 20 1.31 34.73 -28.48
CA PRO A 20 2.15 33.61 -28.04
C PRO A 20 2.65 33.75 -26.60
N GLU A 21 2.92 34.98 -26.14
CA GLU A 21 3.36 35.29 -24.79
C GLU A 21 2.26 35.05 -23.75
N GLU A 22 1.01 35.41 -24.06
CA GLU A 22 -0.15 35.18 -23.19
C GLU A 22 -0.46 33.69 -23.06
N PHE A 23 -0.40 32.96 -24.18
CA PHE A 23 -0.53 31.51 -24.18
C PHE A 23 0.56 30.83 -23.33
N PHE A 24 1.83 31.23 -23.52
CA PHE A 24 2.94 30.68 -22.74
C PHE A 24 2.81 31.00 -21.25
N ALA A 25 2.34 32.20 -20.90
CA ALA A 25 2.11 32.59 -19.52
C ALA A 25 0.97 31.77 -18.87
N TYR A 26 -0.09 31.48 -19.63
CA TYR A 26 -1.19 30.61 -19.18
C TYR A 26 -0.71 29.17 -18.95
N GLU A 27 -0.07 28.55 -19.93
CA GLU A 27 0.47 27.19 -19.83
C GLU A 27 1.47 27.05 -18.68
N SER A 28 2.33 28.07 -18.47
CA SER A 28 3.27 28.08 -17.34
C SER A 28 2.56 28.07 -15.98
N ARG A 29 1.44 28.79 -15.85
CA ARG A 29 0.63 28.80 -14.61
C ARG A 29 -0.10 27.47 -14.43
N LEU A 30 -0.69 26.94 -15.50
CA LEU A 30 -1.39 25.66 -15.48
C LEU A 30 -0.43 24.53 -15.09
N LYS A 31 0.75 24.49 -15.69
CA LYS A 31 1.82 23.53 -15.37
C LYS A 31 2.23 23.59 -13.91
N ARG A 32 2.35 24.79 -13.33
CA ARG A 32 2.64 24.95 -11.90
C ARG A 32 1.53 24.34 -11.03
N VAL A 33 0.26 24.60 -11.34
CA VAL A 33 -0.87 24.02 -10.59
C VAL A 33 -0.85 22.49 -10.66
N ILE A 34 -0.62 21.93 -11.85
CA ILE A 34 -0.52 20.47 -12.04
C ILE A 34 0.66 19.88 -11.24
N ASP A 35 1.82 20.53 -11.26
CA ASP A 35 2.99 20.08 -10.48
C ASP A 35 2.71 20.11 -8.97
N GLU A 36 2.02 21.14 -8.48
CA GLU A 36 1.62 21.26 -7.07
C GLU A 36 0.63 20.16 -6.67
N GLU A 37 -0.41 19.91 -7.48
CA GLU A 37 -1.37 18.83 -7.25
C GLU A 37 -0.69 17.45 -7.31
N ALA A 38 0.22 17.25 -8.27
CA ALA A 38 0.99 16.02 -8.39
C ALA A 38 1.87 15.77 -7.15
N ALA A 39 2.52 16.81 -6.62
CA ALA A 39 3.35 16.70 -5.42
C ALA A 39 2.54 16.28 -4.18
N VAL A 40 1.34 16.84 -4.01
CA VAL A 40 0.41 16.44 -2.94
C VAL A 40 0.01 14.97 -3.09
N LYS A 41 -0.43 14.57 -4.30
CA LYS A 41 -0.86 13.20 -4.57
C LYS A 41 0.27 12.19 -4.39
N GLU A 42 1.49 12.53 -4.81
CA GLU A 42 2.66 11.67 -4.61
C GLU A 42 3.00 11.52 -3.11
N ALA A 43 2.87 12.59 -2.32
CA ALA A 43 3.06 12.51 -0.88
C ALA A 43 2.04 11.60 -0.20
N GLU A 44 0.77 11.67 -0.63
CA GLU A 44 -0.30 10.78 -0.15
C GLU A 44 -0.01 9.31 -0.51
N LEU A 45 0.40 9.04 -1.75
CA LEU A 45 0.76 7.69 -2.18
C LEU A 45 1.95 7.14 -1.40
N ARG A 46 2.99 7.96 -1.17
CA ARG A 46 4.14 7.58 -0.34
C ARG A 46 3.73 7.22 1.08
N LEU A 47 2.80 7.97 1.67
CA LEU A 47 2.28 7.67 3.00
C LEU A 47 1.48 6.36 3.00
N GLN A 48 0.60 6.15 2.03
CA GLN A 48 -0.18 4.91 1.89
C GLN A 48 0.74 3.69 1.74
N GLU A 49 1.74 3.77 0.88
CA GLU A 49 2.72 2.69 0.72
C GLU A 49 3.50 2.42 2.01
N ALA A 50 3.92 3.47 2.72
CA ALA A 50 4.65 3.32 3.98
C ALA A 50 3.79 2.60 5.03
N VAL A 51 2.51 2.97 5.14
CA VAL A 51 1.54 2.31 6.04
C VAL A 51 1.35 0.84 5.63
N GLN A 52 1.13 0.55 4.35
CA GLN A 52 0.98 -0.83 3.88
C GLN A 52 2.21 -1.68 4.18
N LYS A 53 3.42 -1.17 3.87
CA LYS A 53 4.70 -1.83 4.16
C LYS A 53 4.89 -2.07 5.66
N ALA A 54 4.54 -1.08 6.50
CA ALA A 54 4.61 -1.21 7.95
C ALA A 54 3.66 -2.29 8.47
N THR A 55 2.41 -2.31 8.02
CA THR A 55 1.40 -3.30 8.41
C THR A 55 1.80 -4.70 7.97
N GLN A 56 2.27 -4.88 6.73
CA GLN A 56 2.77 -6.18 6.26
C GLN A 56 3.95 -6.69 7.11
N LYS A 57 4.89 -5.79 7.44
CA LYS A 57 6.04 -6.13 8.29
C LYS A 57 5.59 -6.49 9.72
N ALA A 58 4.63 -5.76 10.28
CA ALA A 58 4.07 -6.07 11.60
C ALA A 58 3.37 -7.43 11.62
N ASN A 59 2.54 -7.72 10.61
CA ASN A 59 1.85 -9.01 10.48
C ASN A 59 2.83 -10.17 10.32
N ARG A 60 3.89 -10.00 9.52
CA ARG A 60 4.93 -11.00 9.37
C ARG A 60 5.64 -11.27 10.71
N LYS A 61 6.04 -10.22 11.42
CA LYS A 61 6.67 -10.35 12.75
C LYS A 61 5.75 -11.04 13.75
N ALA A 62 4.49 -10.64 13.82
CA ALA A 62 3.50 -11.25 14.71
C ALA A 62 3.33 -12.75 14.41
N LYS A 63 3.31 -13.14 13.12
CA LYS A 63 3.27 -14.55 12.72
C LYS A 63 4.53 -15.31 13.15
N GLU A 64 5.71 -14.73 12.92
CA GLU A 64 6.99 -15.30 13.34
C GLU A 64 7.06 -15.47 14.89
N GLU A 65 6.57 -14.51 15.65
CA GLU A 65 6.48 -14.55 17.12
C GLU A 65 5.50 -15.61 17.62
N LYS A 66 4.32 -15.73 16.99
CA LYS A 66 3.37 -16.82 17.29
C LYS A 66 4.01 -18.18 17.07
N ILE A 67 4.70 -18.39 15.94
CA ILE A 67 5.41 -19.63 15.65
C ILE A 67 6.48 -19.92 16.71
N ARG A 68 7.31 -18.93 17.08
CA ARG A 68 8.34 -19.11 18.13
C ARG A 68 7.73 -19.47 19.48
N THR A 69 6.59 -18.89 19.82
CA THR A 69 5.86 -19.19 21.06
C THR A 69 5.37 -20.63 21.04
N VAL A 70 4.76 -21.08 19.94
CA VAL A 70 4.33 -22.48 19.75
C VAL A 70 5.51 -23.43 19.88
N GLN A 71 6.62 -23.15 19.20
CA GLN A 71 7.83 -23.98 19.27
C GLN A 71 8.37 -24.09 20.70
N SER A 72 8.35 -22.98 21.45
CA SER A 72 8.79 -22.95 22.85
C SER A 72 7.87 -23.78 23.76
N LEU A 73 6.56 -23.69 23.56
CA LEU A 73 5.57 -24.45 24.33
C LEU A 73 5.60 -25.95 24.01
N LEU A 74 5.81 -26.31 22.73
CA LEU A 74 6.02 -27.70 22.31
C LEU A 74 7.29 -28.30 22.92
N ALA A 75 8.37 -27.50 23.04
CA ALA A 75 9.61 -27.93 23.70
C ALA A 75 9.43 -28.12 25.22
N LEU A 76 8.44 -27.45 25.83
CA LEU A 76 8.02 -27.66 27.21
C LEU A 76 6.98 -28.78 27.36
N GLU A 77 6.75 -29.56 26.31
CA GLU A 77 5.80 -30.70 26.29
C GLU A 77 4.37 -30.32 26.66
N VAL A 78 3.97 -29.06 26.40
CA VAL A 78 2.59 -28.62 26.60
C VAL A 78 1.67 -29.28 25.55
N GLU A 79 0.49 -29.72 25.97
CA GLU A 79 -0.52 -30.33 25.10
C GLU A 79 -0.93 -29.39 23.94
N MET A 80 -1.08 -29.94 22.74
CA MET A 80 -1.30 -29.16 21.52
C MET A 80 -2.62 -28.38 21.55
N GLU A 81 -3.68 -28.96 22.12
CA GLU A 81 -4.98 -28.33 22.27
C GLU A 81 -4.89 -27.09 23.16
N LYS A 82 -4.06 -27.14 24.20
CA LYS A 82 -3.81 -26.00 25.10
C LYS A 82 -3.00 -24.91 24.39
N ILE A 83 -2.02 -25.28 23.56
CA ILE A 83 -1.23 -24.33 22.76
C ILE A 83 -2.10 -23.63 21.71
N ALA A 84 -2.90 -24.41 20.97
CA ALA A 84 -3.82 -23.91 19.95
C ALA A 84 -4.79 -22.88 20.53
N MET A 85 -5.38 -23.20 21.69
CA MET A 85 -6.23 -22.28 22.43
C MET A 85 -5.48 -21.03 22.90
N ALA A 86 -4.28 -21.16 23.47
CA ALA A 86 -3.53 -20.04 24.03
C ALA A 86 -2.98 -19.05 22.99
N VAL A 87 -2.61 -19.54 21.81
CA VAL A 87 -2.05 -18.72 20.72
C VAL A 87 -3.12 -18.32 19.68
N GLU A 88 -4.37 -18.75 19.91
CA GLU A 88 -5.52 -18.55 19.03
C GLU A 88 -5.20 -19.00 17.59
N MET A 89 -4.88 -20.29 17.45
CA MET A 89 -4.61 -20.92 16.15
C MET A 89 -5.23 -22.32 16.09
N ASP A 90 -5.36 -22.85 14.88
CA ASP A 90 -5.89 -24.18 14.69
C ASP A 90 -4.90 -25.26 15.16
N VAL A 91 -5.42 -26.38 15.66
CA VAL A 91 -4.59 -27.51 16.09
C VAL A 91 -3.79 -28.08 14.92
N GLN A 92 -4.32 -28.06 13.69
CA GLN A 92 -3.60 -28.48 12.49
C GLN A 92 -2.40 -27.58 12.18
N ASP A 93 -2.48 -26.28 12.47
CA ASP A 93 -1.35 -25.36 12.30
C ASP A 93 -0.24 -25.65 13.31
N VAL A 94 -0.61 -25.99 14.56
CA VAL A 94 0.35 -26.43 15.59
C VAL A 94 1.04 -27.73 15.16
N LEU A 95 0.29 -28.69 14.61
CA LEU A 95 0.83 -29.94 14.08
C LEU A 95 1.81 -29.71 12.92
N ALA A 96 1.47 -28.81 11.99
CA ALA A 96 2.35 -28.45 10.89
C ALA A 96 3.67 -27.83 11.39
N ILE A 97 3.60 -26.93 12.38
CA ILE A 97 4.79 -26.34 13.02
C ILE A 97 5.64 -27.43 13.70
N GLN A 98 5.01 -28.39 14.37
CA GLN A 98 5.72 -29.50 15.01
C GLN A 98 6.41 -30.42 13.97
N ALA A 99 5.75 -30.71 12.84
CA ALA A 99 6.33 -31.49 11.76
C ALA A 99 7.56 -30.78 11.17
N ASP A 100 7.47 -29.47 10.91
CA ASP A 100 8.58 -28.65 10.43
C ASP A 100 9.78 -28.63 11.39
N MET A 101 9.55 -28.71 12.70
CA MET A 101 10.63 -28.81 13.69
C MET A 101 11.37 -30.15 13.63
N ARG A 102 10.69 -31.24 13.26
CA ARG A 102 11.28 -32.59 13.18
C ARG A 102 12.03 -32.84 11.87
N HIS A 103 11.75 -32.04 10.84
CA HIS A 103 12.39 -32.11 9.52
C HIS A 103 13.55 -31.13 9.33
N LYS A 104 13.83 -30.28 10.33
CA LYS A 104 15.03 -29.44 10.42
C LYS A 104 16.11 -30.13 11.24
#